data_AF-A0A1C1CN38-F1
#
_entry.id   AF-A0A1C1CN38-F1
#
_cell.length_a   1.000
_cell.length_b   1.000
_cell.length_c   1.000
_cell.angle_alpha   90.00
_cell.angle_beta   90.00
_cell.angle_gamma   90.00
#
_symmetry.space_group_name_H-M   'P 1'
#
loop_
_entity.id
_entity.type
_entity.pdbx_description
1 polymer ?
#
loop_
_entity_poly.entity_id
_entity_poly.type
_entity_poly.pdbx_seq_one_letter_code
_entity_poly.pdbx_strand_id
1 'polypeptide(L)'
;MTSTADLRVSSLFDFRNHVVLVTGGATGLGEMAAQGFVQNGAKVFIASRKESELKKTTDRINAIGPGKCEYIVADLKDKAGCDGLVKEIKKRTDRLTVLVNNTGVTWGAPYDDFPESGWDKLMALNVKSIFYMTVGLHDLLLKGTNADMPSRVINIASMAGIQTTDVTASGDGGLSAPGHGTYSCTFDSGLSDATILTSSLDGPSKAACIHLTKIQASKGVFPSRMTNFGIQKYMDTLLERQPTGRVGKPSDFAGLVLFLSSAASAHMTGNVIEIDGGSNLTGWRAKRRDTKI
;
A
#
# COMPACT_ATOMS: atom_id res chain seq x y z
N MET A 1 -27.97 -11.61 -27.34
CA MET A 1 -26.79 -11.83 -28.20
C MET A 1 -25.62 -12.17 -27.29
N THR A 2 -25.06 -13.37 -27.39
CA THR A 2 -23.83 -13.72 -26.67
C THR A 2 -22.67 -12.98 -27.33
N SER A 3 -22.39 -11.77 -26.85
CA SER A 3 -21.10 -11.12 -27.10
C SER A 3 -20.01 -12.06 -26.56
N THR A 4 -19.08 -12.46 -27.42
CA THR A 4 -17.93 -13.26 -27.02
C THR A 4 -17.03 -12.40 -26.14
N ALA A 5 -16.75 -12.82 -24.91
CA ALA A 5 -15.88 -12.09 -24.00
C ALA A 5 -14.44 -12.01 -24.53
N ASP A 6 -13.80 -10.84 -24.47
CA ASP A 6 -12.40 -10.66 -24.81
C ASP A 6 -11.49 -10.91 -23.59
N LEU A 7 -10.96 -12.13 -23.49
CA LEU A 7 -10.14 -12.59 -22.36
C LEU A 7 -8.63 -12.47 -22.61
N ARG A 8 -8.21 -11.70 -23.62
CA ARG A 8 -6.77 -11.48 -23.87
C ARG A 8 -6.15 -10.73 -22.68
N VAL A 9 -4.92 -11.09 -22.32
CA VAL A 9 -4.16 -10.41 -21.25
C VAL A 9 -4.06 -8.90 -21.51
N SER A 10 -3.87 -8.49 -22.76
CA SER A 10 -3.81 -7.08 -23.16
C SER A 10 -5.14 -6.32 -22.99
N SER A 11 -6.26 -7.04 -22.89
CA SER A 11 -7.59 -6.46 -22.59
C SER A 11 -7.81 -6.39 -21.09
N LEU A 12 -7.53 -7.49 -20.38
CA LEU A 12 -7.73 -7.60 -18.93
C LEU A 12 -6.80 -6.68 -18.11
N PHE A 13 -5.61 -6.37 -18.64
CA PHE A 13 -4.56 -5.60 -17.99
C PHE A 13 -4.14 -4.37 -18.81
N ASP A 14 -5.09 -3.68 -19.45
CA ASP A 14 -4.83 -2.40 -20.11
C ASP A 14 -4.86 -1.23 -19.10
N PHE A 15 -3.76 -0.50 -19.00
CA PHE A 15 -3.62 0.64 -18.08
C PHE A 15 -3.45 2.00 -18.79
N ARG A 16 -3.55 2.04 -20.13
CA ARG A 16 -3.30 3.26 -20.92
C ARG A 16 -4.27 4.40 -20.59
N ASN A 17 -5.47 4.05 -20.12
CA ASN A 17 -6.50 4.99 -19.72
C ASN A 17 -6.54 5.23 -18.20
N HIS A 18 -5.63 4.64 -17.41
CA HIS A 18 -5.63 4.83 -15.96
C HIS A 18 -5.03 6.17 -15.57
N VAL A 19 -5.67 6.79 -14.57
CA VAL A 19 -5.15 7.95 -13.87
C VAL A 19 -4.99 7.55 -12.41
N VAL A 20 -3.76 7.51 -11.94
CA VAL A 20 -3.38 6.91 -10.66
C VAL A 20 -2.79 7.97 -9.74
N LEU A 21 -3.14 7.94 -8.46
CA LEU A 21 -2.45 8.69 -7.41
C LEU A 21 -1.83 7.70 -6.42
N VAL A 22 -0.53 7.84 -6.16
CA VAL A 22 0.18 7.07 -5.13
C VAL A 22 0.71 8.01 -4.06
N THR A 23 0.13 7.96 -2.87
CA THR A 23 0.67 8.70 -1.72
C THR A 23 1.91 7.97 -1.18
N GLY A 24 2.95 8.69 -0.78
CA GLY A 24 4.24 8.08 -0.42
C GLY A 24 4.96 7.45 -1.62
N GLY A 25 4.62 7.85 -2.86
CA GLY A 25 5.10 7.25 -4.10
C GLY A 25 6.58 7.49 -4.44
N ALA A 26 7.32 8.26 -3.62
CA ALA A 26 8.71 8.59 -3.89
C ALA A 26 9.71 7.48 -3.52
N THR A 27 9.30 6.50 -2.71
CA THR A 27 10.20 5.45 -2.19
C THR A 27 9.46 4.13 -1.93
N GLY A 28 10.20 3.03 -1.83
CA GLY A 28 9.69 1.76 -1.30
C GLY A 28 8.50 1.23 -2.11
N LEU A 29 7.46 0.75 -1.42
CA LEU A 29 6.29 0.17 -2.06
C LEU A 29 5.54 1.14 -2.98
N GLY A 30 5.33 2.38 -2.54
CA GLY A 30 4.67 3.39 -3.37
C GLY A 30 5.39 3.62 -4.70
N GLU A 31 6.72 3.60 -4.67
CA GLU A 31 7.52 3.70 -5.90
C GLU A 31 7.38 2.45 -6.77
N MET A 32 7.40 1.25 -6.19
CA MET A 32 7.19 -0.01 -6.93
C MET A 32 5.82 -0.01 -7.63
N ALA A 33 4.76 0.46 -6.96
CA ALA A 33 3.45 0.63 -7.58
C ALA A 33 3.49 1.65 -8.74
N ALA A 34 4.07 2.84 -8.50
CA ALA A 34 4.16 3.88 -9.52
C ALA A 34 4.94 3.42 -10.77
N GLN A 35 6.05 2.69 -10.58
CA GLN A 35 6.79 2.06 -11.67
C GLN A 35 5.92 1.07 -12.46
N GLY A 36 5.16 0.21 -11.77
CA GLY A 36 4.25 -0.74 -12.40
C GLY A 36 3.24 -0.06 -13.31
N PHE A 37 2.58 1.00 -12.83
CA PHE A 37 1.60 1.74 -13.62
C PHE A 37 2.22 2.49 -14.82
N VAL A 38 3.36 3.16 -14.64
CA VAL A 38 4.02 3.89 -15.74
C VAL A 38 4.55 2.94 -16.82
N GLN A 39 5.11 1.80 -16.45
CA GLN A 39 5.54 0.78 -17.41
C GLN A 39 4.39 0.21 -18.24
N ASN A 40 3.14 0.33 -17.77
CA ASN A 40 1.94 -0.12 -18.47
C ASN A 40 1.11 1.02 -19.08
N GLY A 41 1.66 2.24 -19.18
CA GLY A 41 1.07 3.33 -19.96
C GLY A 41 0.14 4.27 -19.18
N ALA A 42 0.01 4.12 -17.87
CA ALA A 42 -0.88 4.98 -17.07
C ALA A 42 -0.33 6.41 -16.89
N LYS A 43 -1.24 7.35 -16.62
CA LYS A 43 -0.90 8.65 -16.03
C LYS A 43 -0.84 8.50 -14.51
N VAL A 44 0.29 8.84 -13.90
CA VAL A 44 0.56 8.62 -12.48
C VAL A 44 0.94 9.92 -11.81
N PHE A 45 0.31 10.21 -10.68
CA PHE A 45 0.72 11.23 -9.73
C PHE A 45 1.36 10.55 -8.52
N ILE A 46 2.54 10.99 -8.12
CA ILE A 46 3.14 10.60 -6.84
C ILE A 46 3.16 11.79 -5.88
N ALA A 47 2.82 11.54 -4.61
CA ALA A 47 2.81 12.59 -3.59
C ALA A 47 3.69 12.24 -2.39
N SER A 48 4.55 13.16 -1.97
CA SER A 48 5.33 13.03 -0.73
C SER A 48 5.88 14.38 -0.26
N ARG A 49 6.57 14.40 0.88
CA ARG A 49 7.04 15.65 1.51
C ARG A 49 8.31 16.24 0.89
N LYS A 50 9.21 15.39 0.40
CA LYS A 50 10.56 15.81 -0.02
C LYS A 50 10.63 15.97 -1.53
N GLU A 51 10.62 17.21 -2.00
CA GLU A 51 10.65 17.52 -3.43
C GLU A 51 11.87 16.93 -4.15
N SER A 52 13.06 16.98 -3.53
CA SER A 52 14.28 16.41 -4.11
C SER A 52 14.17 14.91 -4.39
N GLU A 53 13.48 14.17 -3.54
CA GLU A 53 13.24 12.73 -3.71
C GLU A 53 12.14 12.46 -4.73
N LEU A 54 11.07 13.27 -4.72
CA LEU A 54 10.03 13.21 -5.73
C LEU A 54 10.59 13.43 -7.13
N LYS A 55 11.40 14.49 -7.32
CA LYS A 55 12.00 14.81 -8.61
C LYS A 55 12.87 13.65 -9.12
N LYS A 56 13.81 13.16 -8.28
CA LYS A 56 14.67 12.02 -8.65
C LYS A 56 13.87 10.78 -9.03
N THR A 57 12.83 10.47 -8.26
CA THR A 57 11.99 9.30 -8.50
C THR A 57 11.13 9.47 -9.75
N THR A 58 10.51 10.62 -9.95
CA THR A 58 9.73 10.92 -11.17
C THR A 58 10.60 10.89 -12.42
N ASP A 59 11.81 11.45 -12.39
CA ASP A 59 12.76 11.41 -13.52
C ASP A 59 13.09 9.96 -13.89
N ARG A 60 13.38 9.11 -12.90
CA ARG A 60 13.66 7.69 -13.12
C ARG A 60 12.45 6.90 -13.61
N ILE A 61 11.27 7.11 -13.03
CA ILE A 61 10.04 6.41 -13.42
C ILE A 61 9.63 6.80 -14.85
N ASN A 62 9.78 8.05 -15.23
CA ASN A 62 9.47 8.51 -16.59
C ASN A 62 10.43 7.92 -17.66
N ALA A 63 11.60 7.42 -17.25
CA ALA A 63 12.58 6.85 -18.18
C ALA A 63 12.36 5.37 -18.49
N ILE A 64 11.46 4.66 -17.78
CA ILE A 64 11.35 3.20 -17.86
C ILE A 64 10.07 2.70 -18.55
N GLY A 65 9.14 3.58 -18.94
CA GLY A 65 7.83 3.15 -19.43
C GLY A 65 7.11 4.15 -20.33
N PRO A 66 6.07 3.69 -21.05
CA PRO A 66 5.28 4.53 -21.95
C PRO A 66 4.32 5.50 -21.25
N GLY A 67 4.06 5.30 -19.95
CA GLY A 67 3.21 6.18 -19.15
C GLY A 67 3.90 7.48 -18.76
N LYS A 68 3.22 8.28 -17.94
CA LYS A 68 3.73 9.56 -17.46
C LYS A 68 3.55 9.68 -15.96
N CYS A 69 4.64 9.98 -15.25
CA CYS A 69 4.65 10.32 -13.84
C CYS A 69 4.83 11.83 -13.65
N GLU A 70 3.99 12.44 -12.82
CA GLU A 70 4.13 13.78 -12.26
C GLU A 70 4.21 13.68 -10.74
N TYR A 71 4.89 14.63 -10.09
CA TYR A 71 4.93 14.70 -8.63
C TYR A 71 4.15 15.89 -8.07
N ILE A 72 3.71 15.74 -6.83
CA ILE A 72 3.13 16.81 -6.01
C ILE A 72 3.78 16.77 -4.63
N VAL A 73 4.27 17.93 -4.17
CA VAL A 73 4.78 18.06 -2.80
C VAL A 73 3.59 18.17 -1.86
N ALA A 74 3.46 17.24 -0.93
CA ALA A 74 2.37 17.21 0.05
C ALA A 74 2.81 16.54 1.37
N ASP A 75 2.30 17.05 2.49
CA ASP A 75 2.43 16.46 3.81
C ASP A 75 1.04 16.04 4.31
N LEU A 76 0.83 14.75 4.58
CA LEU A 76 -0.49 14.20 4.91
C LEU A 76 -0.70 14.02 6.43
N LYS A 77 0.11 14.67 7.27
CA LYS A 77 0.03 14.58 8.74
C LYS A 77 -1.28 15.11 9.34
N ASP A 78 -2.00 15.94 8.60
CA ASP A 78 -3.24 16.56 9.04
C ASP A 78 -4.22 16.74 7.88
N LYS A 79 -5.45 17.16 8.21
CA LYS A 79 -6.51 17.36 7.23
C LYS A 79 -6.16 18.46 6.22
N ALA A 80 -5.52 19.55 6.67
CA ALA A 80 -5.16 20.66 5.79
C ALA A 80 -4.19 20.21 4.69
N GLY A 81 -3.24 19.37 5.04
CA GLY A 81 -2.33 18.73 4.10
C GLY A 81 -3.02 17.78 3.11
N CYS A 82 -4.00 17.00 3.57
CA CYS A 82 -4.82 16.15 2.70
C CYS A 82 -5.66 17.00 1.74
N ASP A 83 -6.36 18.02 2.24
CA ASP A 83 -7.16 18.95 1.44
C ASP A 83 -6.30 19.68 0.39
N GLY A 84 -5.06 20.04 0.76
CA GLY A 84 -4.07 20.62 -0.15
C GLY A 84 -3.74 19.71 -1.33
N LEU A 85 -3.43 18.43 -1.06
CA LEU A 85 -3.16 17.45 -2.12
C LEU A 85 -4.41 17.20 -2.99
N VAL A 86 -5.59 17.08 -2.37
CA VAL A 86 -6.87 16.93 -3.08
C VAL A 86 -7.09 18.09 -4.05
N LYS A 87 -6.86 19.33 -3.61
CA LYS A 87 -6.98 20.53 -4.45
C LYS A 87 -6.01 20.49 -5.63
N GLU A 88 -4.75 20.10 -5.41
CA GLU A 88 -3.76 20.01 -6.48
C GLU A 88 -4.12 18.93 -7.51
N ILE A 89 -4.64 17.78 -7.07
CA ILE A 89 -5.09 16.72 -7.99
C ILE A 89 -6.29 17.17 -8.82
N LYS A 90 -7.28 17.81 -8.20
CA LYS A 90 -8.47 18.36 -8.90
C LYS A 90 -8.12 19.42 -9.96
N LYS A 91 -6.94 20.04 -9.91
CA LYS A 91 -6.43 20.95 -10.96
C LYS A 91 -5.81 20.21 -12.15
N ARG A 92 -5.28 18.99 -11.95
CA ARG A 92 -4.45 18.27 -12.95
C ARG A 92 -5.18 17.15 -13.68
N THR A 93 -6.35 16.74 -13.17
CA THR A 93 -7.18 15.70 -13.77
C THR A 93 -8.64 15.88 -13.38
N ASP A 94 -9.53 15.48 -14.27
CA ASP A 94 -10.98 15.48 -14.09
C ASP A 94 -11.51 14.16 -13.51
N ARG A 95 -10.68 13.10 -13.50
CA ARG A 95 -10.99 11.77 -12.97
C ARG A 95 -9.77 11.10 -12.33
N LEU A 96 -10.02 10.11 -11.49
CA LEU A 96 -9.04 9.20 -10.93
C LEU A 96 -9.56 7.77 -11.07
N THR A 97 -8.74 6.84 -11.56
CA THR A 97 -9.11 5.42 -11.63
C THR A 97 -8.53 4.62 -10.47
N VAL A 98 -7.39 5.04 -9.91
CA VAL A 98 -6.75 4.35 -8.78
C VAL A 98 -6.21 5.36 -7.77
N LEU A 99 -6.58 5.18 -6.50
CA LEU A 99 -5.95 5.82 -5.35
C LEU A 99 -5.19 4.74 -4.56
N VAL A 100 -3.86 4.86 -4.49
CA VAL A 100 -3.03 4.03 -3.62
C VAL A 100 -2.64 4.85 -2.38
N ASN A 101 -3.31 4.58 -1.27
CA ASN A 101 -2.97 5.13 0.03
C ASN A 101 -1.80 4.33 0.62
N ASN A 102 -0.56 4.78 0.35
CA ASN A 102 0.67 4.13 0.78
C ASN A 102 1.50 4.97 1.79
N THR A 103 1.19 6.25 1.97
CA THR A 103 1.83 7.04 3.02
C THR A 103 1.58 6.40 4.38
N GLY A 104 2.65 6.15 5.12
CA GLY A 104 2.57 5.65 6.48
C GLY A 104 3.86 5.84 7.24
N VAL A 105 3.79 5.64 8.54
CA VAL A 105 4.91 5.68 9.47
C VAL A 105 4.81 4.52 10.45
N THR A 106 5.93 4.15 11.04
CA THR A 106 6.00 3.23 12.17
C THR A 106 6.56 3.95 13.38
N TRP A 107 6.21 3.45 14.56
CA TRP A 107 6.74 3.90 15.83
C TRP A 107 6.94 2.69 16.73
N GLY A 108 8.11 2.61 17.38
CA GLY A 108 8.43 1.56 18.36
C GLY A 108 8.55 2.19 19.74
N ALA A 109 7.84 1.61 20.71
CA ALA A 109 7.96 1.92 22.13
C ALA A 109 7.41 0.72 22.94
N PRO A 110 7.69 0.60 24.24
CA PRO A 110 7.03 -0.37 25.10
C PRO A 110 5.50 -0.23 25.03
N TYR A 111 4.77 -1.34 25.16
CA TYR A 111 3.29 -1.31 25.08
C TYR A 111 2.66 -0.55 26.26
N ASP A 112 3.31 -0.59 27.41
CA ASP A 112 2.91 -0.02 28.70
C ASP A 112 3.42 1.41 28.92
N ASP A 113 4.25 1.93 28.01
CA ASP A 113 4.77 3.30 28.01
C ASP A 113 4.87 3.85 26.58
N PHE A 114 3.75 3.74 25.84
CA PHE A 114 3.69 4.24 24.47
C PHE A 114 3.43 5.76 24.47
N PRO A 115 4.33 6.60 23.92
CA PRO A 115 4.18 8.04 24.01
C PRO A 115 3.02 8.53 23.13
N GLU A 116 2.18 9.42 23.68
CA GLU A 116 1.04 10.04 22.98
C GLU A 116 1.47 10.68 21.64
N SER A 117 2.62 11.35 21.60
CA SER A 117 3.17 11.93 20.37
C SER A 117 3.45 10.89 19.26
N GLY A 118 3.81 9.66 19.63
CA GLY A 118 3.97 8.55 18.70
C GLY A 118 2.62 8.02 18.23
N TRP A 119 1.66 7.95 19.14
CA TRP A 119 0.30 7.45 18.88
C TRP A 119 -0.44 8.37 17.91
N ASP A 120 -0.44 9.67 18.20
CA ASP A 120 -1.07 10.69 17.37
C ASP A 120 -0.48 10.71 15.97
N LYS A 121 0.84 10.55 15.86
CA LYS A 121 1.52 10.52 14.57
C LYS A 121 1.15 9.28 13.75
N LEU A 122 1.07 8.10 14.39
CA LEU A 122 0.59 6.86 13.75
C LEU A 122 -0.84 7.03 13.26
N MET A 123 -1.76 7.42 14.14
CA MET A 123 -3.18 7.57 13.81
C MET A 123 -3.41 8.66 12.75
N ALA A 124 -2.63 9.74 12.80
CA ALA A 124 -2.71 10.81 11.83
C ALA A 124 -2.35 10.38 10.41
N LEU A 125 -1.25 9.63 10.25
CA LEU A 125 -0.76 9.24 8.93
C LEU A 125 -1.35 7.92 8.43
N ASN A 126 -1.50 6.92 9.30
CA ASN A 126 -1.88 5.56 8.90
C ASN A 126 -3.40 5.34 8.86
N VAL A 127 -4.20 6.22 9.48
CA VAL A 127 -5.67 6.09 9.53
C VAL A 127 -6.36 7.34 9.01
N LYS A 128 -6.12 8.48 9.67
CA LYS A 128 -6.79 9.76 9.35
C LYS A 128 -6.50 10.23 7.93
N SER A 129 -5.27 10.09 7.45
CA SER A 129 -4.92 10.50 6.08
C SER A 129 -5.68 9.69 5.02
N ILE A 130 -5.83 8.36 5.22
CA ILE A 130 -6.53 7.46 4.31
C ILE A 130 -7.98 7.91 4.14
N PHE A 131 -8.65 8.20 5.25
CA PHE A 131 -10.03 8.68 5.25
C PHE A 131 -10.17 9.99 4.46
N TYR A 132 -9.40 11.03 4.81
CA TYR A 132 -9.54 12.34 4.18
C TYR A 132 -9.11 12.36 2.70
N MET A 133 -8.11 11.57 2.32
CA MET A 133 -7.73 11.40 0.91
C MET A 133 -8.85 10.72 0.11
N THR A 134 -9.45 9.67 0.66
CA THR A 134 -10.52 8.91 -0.01
C THR A 134 -11.79 9.76 -0.16
N VAL A 135 -12.21 10.44 0.90
CA VAL A 135 -13.36 11.36 0.88
C VAL A 135 -13.11 12.53 -0.07
N GLY A 136 -11.95 13.18 0.03
CA GLY A 136 -11.65 14.36 -0.80
C GLY A 136 -11.54 14.06 -2.31
N LEU A 137 -11.17 12.84 -2.68
CA LEU A 137 -11.04 12.38 -4.06
C LEU A 137 -12.26 11.62 -4.57
N HIS A 138 -13.30 11.43 -3.75
CA HIS A 138 -14.49 10.65 -4.07
C HIS A 138 -15.11 11.04 -5.42
N ASP A 139 -15.33 12.33 -5.66
CA ASP A 139 -15.90 12.84 -6.93
C ASP A 139 -15.08 12.42 -8.15
N LEU A 140 -13.75 12.42 -8.04
CA LEU A 140 -12.85 12.04 -9.15
C LEU A 140 -12.87 10.53 -9.39
N LEU A 141 -12.97 9.75 -8.31
CA LEU A 141 -13.08 8.29 -8.37
C LEU A 141 -14.40 7.87 -9.03
N LEU A 142 -15.50 8.57 -8.78
CA LEU A 142 -16.79 8.28 -9.43
C LEU A 142 -16.81 8.62 -10.93
N LYS A 143 -16.11 9.65 -11.37
CA LYS A 143 -16.10 10.05 -12.80
C LYS A 143 -15.44 9.04 -13.74
N GLY A 144 -14.56 8.18 -13.22
CA GLY A 144 -13.82 7.19 -14.01
C GLY A 144 -14.37 5.77 -13.95
N THR A 145 -15.47 5.54 -13.22
CA THR A 145 -15.91 4.20 -12.81
C THR A 145 -17.07 3.69 -13.66
N ASN A 146 -17.11 2.38 -13.93
CA ASN A 146 -18.31 1.66 -14.35
C ASN A 146 -18.31 0.23 -13.75
N ALA A 147 -19.36 -0.55 -13.98
CA ALA A 147 -19.50 -1.87 -13.38
C ALA A 147 -18.40 -2.86 -13.80
N ASP A 148 -17.92 -2.76 -15.05
CA ASP A 148 -16.88 -3.64 -15.60
C ASP A 148 -15.47 -3.15 -15.29
N MET A 149 -15.33 -1.85 -15.02
CA MET A 149 -14.07 -1.19 -14.69
C MET A 149 -14.27 -0.21 -13.53
N PRO A 150 -14.38 -0.70 -12.29
CA PRO A 150 -14.56 0.20 -11.17
C PRO A 150 -13.28 1.00 -10.91
N SER A 151 -13.39 2.21 -10.38
CA SER A 151 -12.24 2.87 -9.76
C SER A 151 -11.81 2.11 -8.50
N ARG A 152 -10.53 2.21 -8.15
CA ARG A 152 -9.92 1.45 -7.05
C ARG A 152 -9.35 2.35 -5.98
N VAL A 153 -9.70 2.05 -4.74
CA VAL A 153 -8.98 2.56 -3.57
C VAL A 153 -8.20 1.40 -2.98
N ILE A 154 -6.88 1.53 -2.95
CA ILE A 154 -5.94 0.52 -2.46
C ILE A 154 -5.25 1.08 -1.22
N ASN A 155 -5.57 0.53 -0.06
CA ASN A 155 -4.96 0.93 1.21
C ASN A 155 -3.80 -0.01 1.53
N ILE A 156 -2.58 0.51 1.64
CA ILE A 156 -1.41 -0.29 2.04
C ILE A 156 -1.32 -0.31 3.56
N ALA A 157 -1.63 -1.46 4.13
CA ALA A 157 -1.60 -1.71 5.57
C ALA A 157 -0.41 -2.58 5.97
N SER A 158 -0.38 -3.09 7.20
CA SER A 158 0.67 -3.97 7.72
C SER A 158 0.09 -5.29 8.22
N MET A 159 0.87 -6.37 8.14
CA MET A 159 0.50 -7.63 8.82
C MET A 159 0.44 -7.48 10.34
N ALA A 160 1.12 -6.48 10.91
CA ALA A 160 0.96 -6.12 12.32
C ALA A 160 -0.47 -5.63 12.66
N GLY A 161 -1.28 -5.28 11.66
CA GLY A 161 -2.69 -4.93 11.82
C GLY A 161 -3.64 -6.14 11.96
N ILE A 162 -3.21 -7.34 11.56
CA ILE A 162 -4.04 -8.57 11.60
C ILE A 162 -3.45 -9.68 12.48
N GLN A 163 -2.25 -9.48 13.04
CA GLN A 163 -1.59 -10.42 13.94
C GLN A 163 -1.48 -9.86 15.36
N THR A 164 -1.70 -10.72 16.35
CA THR A 164 -1.53 -10.39 17.78
C THR A 164 -0.12 -10.70 18.31
N THR A 165 0.74 -11.31 17.49
CA THR A 165 2.12 -11.63 17.88
C THR A 165 3.03 -10.45 17.55
N ASP A 166 3.95 -10.08 18.46
CA ASP A 166 5.05 -9.16 18.11
C ASP A 166 5.96 -9.87 17.13
N VAL A 167 5.66 -9.62 15.89
CA VAL A 167 6.38 -10.08 14.72
C VAL A 167 7.58 -9.21 14.41
N THR A 168 7.62 -8.01 14.93
CA THR A 168 8.70 -7.07 14.62
C THR A 168 9.92 -7.34 15.49
N ALA A 169 9.73 -8.02 16.61
CA ALA A 169 10.78 -8.52 17.47
C ALA A 169 10.87 -10.05 17.48
N SER A 170 12.08 -10.55 17.67
CA SER A 170 12.28 -11.90 18.20
C SER A 170 13.54 -11.95 19.05
N GLY A 171 13.65 -12.94 19.93
CA GLY A 171 14.82 -13.12 20.80
C GLY A 171 16.14 -13.23 20.04
N ASP A 172 16.08 -13.70 18.79
CA ASP A 172 17.23 -13.84 17.89
C ASP A 172 17.44 -12.61 16.97
N GLY A 173 16.58 -11.59 17.03
CA GLY A 173 16.63 -10.39 16.16
C GLY A 173 15.31 -10.08 15.43
N GLY A 174 15.19 -8.88 14.86
CA GLY A 174 13.97 -8.37 14.21
C GLY A 174 14.14 -6.93 13.70
N LEU A 175 13.04 -6.25 13.33
CA LEU A 175 13.08 -4.79 13.09
C LEU A 175 13.01 -3.97 14.38
N SER A 176 12.62 -4.56 15.51
CA SER A 176 12.63 -3.93 16.83
C SER A 176 13.09 -4.88 17.92
N ALA A 177 13.44 -4.33 19.08
CA ALA A 177 13.76 -5.10 20.27
C ALA A 177 12.50 -5.81 20.82
N PRO A 178 12.64 -6.98 21.49
CA PRO A 178 11.52 -7.63 22.17
C PRO A 178 10.74 -6.65 23.06
N GLY A 179 9.41 -6.65 22.94
CA GLY A 179 8.53 -5.74 23.69
C GLY A 179 8.45 -4.32 23.15
N HIS A 180 9.25 -3.97 22.13
CA HIS A 180 9.27 -2.65 21.48
C HIS A 180 8.67 -2.73 20.08
N GLY A 181 7.61 -3.53 19.92
CA GLY A 181 7.01 -3.81 18.63
C GLY A 181 6.85 -2.55 17.78
N THR A 182 7.18 -2.58 16.49
CA THR A 182 6.82 -1.44 15.63
C THR A 182 5.32 -1.49 15.42
N TYR A 183 4.59 -0.69 16.20
CA TYR A 183 3.15 -0.57 16.04
C TYR A 183 2.90 0.11 14.71
N SER A 184 2.42 -0.67 13.74
CA SER A 184 1.77 -0.16 12.55
C SER A 184 0.29 -0.39 12.76
N CYS A 185 -0.34 0.48 13.55
CA CYS A 185 -1.79 0.49 13.67
C CYS A 185 -2.39 0.97 12.34
N THR A 186 -2.55 0.04 11.41
CA THR A 186 -3.47 0.16 10.30
C THR A 186 -4.64 -0.72 10.67
N PHE A 187 -5.70 -0.11 11.21
CA PHE A 187 -6.94 -0.83 11.50
C PHE A 187 -7.58 -1.25 10.17
N ASP A 188 -7.24 -2.44 9.70
CA ASP A 188 -7.81 -3.00 8.47
C ASP A 188 -9.32 -3.18 8.56
N SER A 189 -9.83 -3.47 9.76
CA SER A 189 -11.27 -3.63 10.00
C SER A 189 -12.03 -2.31 10.17
N GLY A 190 -11.38 -1.22 10.57
CA GLY A 190 -12.05 0.08 10.75
C GLY A 190 -12.17 0.88 9.45
N LEU A 191 -11.23 0.70 8.52
CA LEU A 191 -11.22 1.38 7.23
C LEU A 191 -12.19 0.73 6.22
N SER A 192 -12.45 -0.57 6.36
CA SER A 192 -13.56 -1.21 5.65
C SER A 192 -14.90 -0.57 6.01
N ASP A 193 -15.15 -0.28 7.28
CA ASP A 193 -16.42 0.32 7.73
C ASP A 193 -16.58 1.77 7.26
N ALA A 194 -15.51 2.58 7.31
CA ALA A 194 -15.53 3.94 6.79
C ALA A 194 -15.79 3.99 5.27
N THR A 195 -15.37 2.95 4.54
CA THR A 195 -15.63 2.84 3.09
C THR A 195 -16.99 2.22 2.79
N ILE A 196 -17.49 1.31 3.63
CA ILE A 196 -18.88 0.81 3.59
C ILE A 196 -19.86 1.98 3.74
N LEU A 197 -19.56 2.95 4.62
CA LEU A 197 -20.33 4.18 4.75
C LEU A 197 -20.40 4.99 3.44
N THR A 198 -19.27 5.18 2.73
CA THR A 198 -19.26 5.89 1.45
C THR A 198 -19.93 5.10 0.33
N SER A 199 -19.85 3.77 0.37
CA SER A 199 -20.54 2.92 -0.59
C SER A 199 -22.04 2.80 -0.31
N SER A 200 -22.53 3.06 0.90
CA SER A 200 -23.97 2.96 1.20
C SER A 200 -24.84 4.10 0.66
N LEU A 201 -24.25 5.26 0.30
CA LEU A 201 -25.02 6.47 0.03
C LEU A 201 -25.42 6.70 -1.44
N ASP A 202 -24.68 6.19 -2.45
CA ASP A 202 -24.85 6.63 -3.85
C ASP A 202 -24.91 5.51 -4.92
N GLY A 203 -25.87 4.59 -4.78
CA GLY A 203 -26.28 3.70 -5.90
C GLY A 203 -25.22 2.68 -6.38
N PRO A 204 -25.51 1.89 -7.42
CA PRO A 204 -24.72 0.72 -7.81
C PRO A 204 -23.37 1.01 -8.51
N SER A 205 -23.05 2.27 -8.84
CA SER A 205 -21.83 2.66 -9.59
C SER A 205 -20.65 3.00 -8.67
N LYS A 206 -20.33 2.13 -7.73
CA LYS A 206 -19.40 2.43 -6.63
C LYS A 206 -17.94 2.30 -7.05
N ALA A 207 -17.07 3.18 -6.55
CA ALA A 207 -15.64 2.91 -6.51
C ALA A 207 -15.41 1.70 -5.59
N ALA A 208 -14.70 0.68 -6.09
CA ALA A 208 -14.37 -0.50 -5.29
C ALA A 208 -13.18 -0.19 -4.38
N CYS A 209 -13.39 -0.30 -3.07
CA CYS A 209 -12.30 -0.25 -2.11
C CYS A 209 -11.75 -1.65 -1.91
N ILE A 210 -10.42 -1.79 -1.98
CA ILE A 210 -9.69 -3.03 -1.73
C ILE A 210 -8.61 -2.70 -0.70
N HIS A 211 -8.56 -3.44 0.39
CA HIS A 211 -7.54 -3.28 1.42
C HIS A 211 -6.38 -4.22 1.09
N LEU A 212 -5.20 -3.64 0.84
CA LEU A 212 -3.97 -4.41 0.68
C LEU A 212 -3.23 -4.45 2.00
N THR A 213 -3.33 -5.57 2.69
CA THR A 213 -2.65 -5.78 3.96
C THR A 213 -1.24 -6.24 3.69
N LYS A 214 -0.27 -5.30 3.67
CA LYS A 214 1.13 -5.63 3.49
C LYS A 214 2.12 -4.49 3.78
N ILE A 215 2.88 -4.68 4.85
CA ILE A 215 4.33 -4.49 5.05
C ILE A 215 4.58 -5.18 6.39
N GLN A 216 5.51 -6.11 6.47
CA GLN A 216 5.92 -6.64 7.76
C GLN A 216 7.43 -6.75 7.86
N ALA A 217 7.86 -6.46 9.07
CA ALA A 217 9.22 -6.44 9.56
C ALA A 217 9.99 -7.75 9.48
N SER A 218 9.29 -8.88 9.61
CA SER A 218 9.92 -10.20 9.73
C SER A 218 9.35 -11.26 8.82
N LYS A 219 8.30 -10.92 8.08
CA LYS A 219 7.35 -11.86 7.47
C LYS A 219 6.80 -11.22 6.19
N GLY A 220 7.43 -11.46 5.05
CA GLY A 220 7.06 -10.76 3.81
C GLY A 220 7.68 -9.36 3.65
N VAL A 221 8.95 -9.21 4.03
CA VAL A 221 9.70 -7.95 3.93
C VAL A 221 9.87 -7.54 2.46
N PHE A 222 9.66 -6.26 2.16
CA PHE A 222 10.04 -5.63 0.90
C PHE A 222 11.17 -4.63 1.15
N PRO A 223 12.16 -4.51 0.26
CA PRO A 223 13.20 -3.50 0.38
C PRO A 223 12.61 -2.08 0.45
N SER A 224 12.89 -1.37 1.53
CA SER A 224 12.48 0.02 1.76
C SER A 224 13.40 0.68 2.78
N ARG A 225 13.31 2.00 2.93
CA ARG A 225 14.04 2.71 4.01
C ARG A 225 13.72 2.16 5.40
N MET A 226 12.47 1.73 5.63
CA MET A 226 11.99 1.23 6.91
C MET A 226 12.54 -0.16 7.24
N THR A 227 12.75 -1.00 6.23
CA THR A 227 13.17 -2.40 6.39
C THR A 227 14.67 -2.60 6.23
N ASN A 228 15.39 -1.60 5.70
CA ASN A 228 16.80 -1.72 5.34
C ASN A 228 17.69 -2.17 6.52
N PHE A 229 17.43 -1.67 7.73
CA PHE A 229 18.17 -2.09 8.92
C PHE A 229 18.06 -3.59 9.19
N GLY A 230 16.83 -4.14 9.18
CA GLY A 230 16.62 -5.57 9.40
C GLY A 230 17.12 -6.44 8.26
N ILE A 231 16.94 -5.97 7.02
CA ILE A 231 17.46 -6.67 5.83
C ILE A 231 18.98 -6.78 5.91
N GLN A 232 19.69 -5.72 6.30
CA GLN A 232 21.15 -5.76 6.38
C GLN A 232 21.67 -6.60 7.54
N LYS A 233 21.00 -6.55 8.70
CA LYS A 233 21.52 -7.17 9.93
C LYS A 233 21.00 -8.58 10.18
N TYR A 234 19.80 -8.91 9.70
CA TYR A 234 19.06 -10.12 10.07
C TYR A 234 18.50 -10.87 8.84
N MET A 235 19.10 -10.71 7.65
CA MET A 235 18.60 -11.35 6.41
C MET A 235 18.33 -12.85 6.60
N ASP A 236 19.28 -13.59 7.16
CA ASP A 236 19.14 -15.04 7.32
C ASP A 236 17.93 -15.37 8.20
N THR A 237 17.75 -14.66 9.32
CA THR A 237 16.57 -14.80 10.20
C THR A 237 15.27 -14.45 9.49
N LEU A 238 15.28 -13.45 8.60
CA LEU A 238 14.12 -13.09 7.79
C LEU A 238 13.78 -14.17 6.76
N LEU A 239 14.80 -14.76 6.12
CA LEU A 239 14.64 -15.79 5.11
C LEU A 239 14.24 -17.14 5.71
N GLU A 240 14.76 -17.49 6.90
CA GLU A 240 14.37 -18.69 7.65
C GLU A 240 12.87 -18.75 7.94
N ARG A 241 12.22 -17.58 8.05
CA ARG A 241 10.78 -17.46 8.33
C ARG A 241 9.93 -17.24 7.08
N GLN A 242 10.54 -17.33 5.91
CA GLN A 242 9.92 -17.00 4.64
C GLN A 242 9.76 -18.26 3.78
N PRO A 243 8.56 -18.84 3.68
CA PRO A 243 8.33 -20.06 2.90
C PRO A 243 8.70 -19.94 1.42
N THR A 244 8.60 -18.73 0.85
CA THR A 244 9.08 -18.48 -0.52
C THR A 244 10.62 -18.47 -0.66
N GLY A 245 11.36 -18.54 0.45
CA GLY A 245 12.83 -18.55 0.48
C GLY A 245 13.47 -17.22 0.08
N ARG A 246 12.69 -16.14 -0.02
CA ARG A 246 13.17 -14.82 -0.46
C ARG A 246 12.34 -13.68 0.09
N VAL A 247 12.97 -12.53 0.29
CA VAL A 247 12.22 -11.28 0.47
C VAL A 247 11.45 -10.90 -0.80
N GLY A 248 10.48 -10.02 -0.63
CA GLY A 248 9.70 -9.47 -1.73
C GLY A 248 10.54 -8.66 -2.71
N LYS A 249 10.13 -8.69 -3.98
CA LYS A 249 10.73 -7.95 -5.09
C LYS A 249 9.73 -6.93 -5.66
N PRO A 250 10.19 -5.86 -6.32
CA PRO A 250 9.30 -4.90 -6.97
C PRO A 250 8.18 -5.53 -7.81
N SER A 251 8.50 -6.60 -8.55
CA SER A 251 7.54 -7.34 -9.38
C SER A 251 6.39 -7.98 -8.60
N ASP A 252 6.64 -8.45 -7.37
CA ASP A 252 5.60 -9.09 -6.55
C ASP A 252 4.56 -8.07 -6.10
N PHE A 253 5.01 -6.88 -5.70
CA PHE A 253 4.12 -5.83 -5.24
C PHE A 253 3.42 -5.12 -6.40
N ALA A 254 4.19 -4.70 -7.41
CA ALA A 254 3.65 -4.07 -8.60
C ALA A 254 2.65 -4.99 -9.33
N GLY A 255 2.95 -6.29 -9.43
CA GLY A 255 2.06 -7.27 -10.05
C GLY A 255 0.70 -7.36 -9.33
N LEU A 256 0.69 -7.42 -8.00
CA LEU A 256 -0.55 -7.44 -7.23
C LEU A 256 -1.32 -6.12 -7.38
N VAL A 257 -0.64 -4.97 -7.27
CA VAL A 257 -1.28 -3.66 -7.41
C VAL A 257 -1.91 -3.50 -8.81
N LEU A 258 -1.22 -3.96 -9.86
CA LEU A 258 -1.76 -3.97 -11.22
C LEU A 258 -2.98 -4.88 -11.33
N PHE A 259 -2.92 -6.11 -10.82
CA PHE A 259 -4.07 -7.02 -10.81
C PHE A 259 -5.30 -6.41 -10.13
N LEU A 260 -5.13 -5.83 -8.95
CA LEU A 260 -6.23 -5.20 -8.21
C LEU A 260 -6.73 -3.91 -8.86
N SER A 261 -5.96 -3.36 -9.80
CA SER A 261 -6.30 -2.17 -10.58
C SER A 261 -6.84 -2.47 -11.97
N SER A 262 -6.93 -3.74 -12.35
CA SER A 262 -7.30 -4.17 -13.70
C SER A 262 -8.75 -4.66 -13.78
N ALA A 263 -9.23 -4.90 -15.00
CA ALA A 263 -10.54 -5.51 -15.23
C ALA A 263 -10.62 -6.95 -14.68
N ALA A 264 -9.47 -7.64 -14.55
CA ALA A 264 -9.40 -8.99 -14.00
C ALA A 264 -9.83 -9.09 -12.53
N SER A 265 -9.85 -7.97 -11.80
CA SER A 265 -10.32 -7.88 -10.41
C SER A 265 -11.59 -7.04 -10.26
N ALA A 266 -12.33 -6.78 -11.35
CA ALA A 266 -13.53 -5.93 -11.33
C ALA A 266 -14.59 -6.37 -10.30
N HIS A 267 -14.65 -7.66 -10.01
CA HIS A 267 -15.58 -8.23 -9.03
C HIS A 267 -14.98 -8.41 -7.61
N MET A 268 -13.86 -7.76 -7.31
CA MET A 268 -13.23 -7.76 -5.98
C MET A 268 -13.44 -6.42 -5.27
N THR A 269 -13.99 -6.46 -4.06
CA THR A 269 -14.11 -5.30 -3.18
C THR A 269 -14.23 -5.74 -1.73
N GLY A 270 -13.74 -4.93 -0.79
CA GLY A 270 -13.74 -5.21 0.64
C GLY A 270 -12.72 -6.27 1.08
N ASN A 271 -11.92 -6.79 0.16
CA ASN A 271 -10.94 -7.82 0.47
C ASN A 271 -9.73 -7.27 1.21
N VAL A 272 -9.15 -8.13 2.05
CA VAL A 272 -7.85 -8.00 2.71
C VAL A 272 -6.93 -9.04 2.07
N ILE A 273 -5.87 -8.60 1.40
CA ILE A 273 -4.98 -9.51 0.65
C ILE A 273 -3.57 -9.49 1.25
N GLU A 274 -3.19 -10.63 1.80
CA GLU A 274 -1.85 -10.90 2.30
C GLU A 274 -0.89 -11.19 1.15
N ILE A 275 0.27 -10.55 1.14
CA ILE A 275 1.34 -10.85 0.20
C ILE A 275 2.66 -10.86 0.95
N ASP A 276 2.83 -11.89 1.74
CA ASP A 276 3.92 -12.02 2.70
C ASP A 276 4.82 -13.23 2.40
N GLY A 277 4.58 -13.93 1.29
CA GLY A 277 5.28 -15.16 0.92
C GLY A 277 4.89 -16.38 1.77
N GLY A 278 3.77 -16.32 2.50
CA GLY A 278 3.24 -17.41 3.32
C GLY A 278 3.70 -17.38 4.78
N SER A 279 4.52 -16.40 5.16
CA SER A 279 5.13 -16.28 6.47
C SER A 279 4.14 -16.15 7.65
N ASN A 280 2.90 -15.73 7.38
CA ASN A 280 1.80 -15.60 8.33
C ASN A 280 1.16 -16.96 8.61
N LEU A 281 0.87 -17.74 7.55
CA LEU A 281 0.27 -19.06 7.65
C LEU A 281 1.24 -20.09 8.24
N THR A 282 2.52 -19.88 8.04
CA THR A 282 3.51 -20.77 8.61
C THR A 282 3.69 -20.52 10.10
N GLY A 283 3.03 -21.35 10.91
CA GLY A 283 3.50 -21.68 12.27
C GLY A 283 4.82 -22.44 12.28
N TRP A 284 5.66 -22.26 11.24
CA TRP A 284 6.86 -23.03 10.99
C TRP A 284 7.92 -22.59 12.00
N ARG A 285 8.07 -23.45 13.02
CA ARG A 285 9.13 -23.36 14.01
C ARG A 285 10.44 -23.46 13.26
N ALA A 286 11.21 -22.37 13.22
CA ALA A 286 12.63 -22.43 12.93
C ALA A 286 13.22 -23.61 13.72
N LYS A 287 14.08 -24.40 13.06
CA LYS A 287 14.70 -25.59 13.66
C LYS A 287 15.07 -25.30 15.11
N ARG A 288 14.62 -26.17 16.02
CA ARG A 288 15.07 -26.24 17.41
C ARG A 288 16.61 -26.15 17.36
N ARG A 289 17.21 -25.01 17.72
CA ARG A 289 18.65 -24.95 17.96
C ARG A 289 18.90 -25.95 19.07
N ASP A 290 19.75 -26.93 18.81
CA ASP A 290 20.22 -27.91 19.79
C ASP A 290 20.81 -27.16 20.99
N THR A 291 19.95 -26.83 21.96
CA THR A 291 20.38 -26.53 23.32
C THR A 291 20.53 -27.88 23.97
N LYS A 292 21.77 -28.39 23.97
CA LYS A 292 22.18 -29.42 24.92
C LYS A 292 21.89 -28.88 26.32
N ILE A 293 21.16 -29.68 27.10
CA ILE A 293 21.17 -29.62 28.57
C ILE A 293 22.62 -29.71 29.04
#